data_AF-A0A7K2WM61-F1
#
_entry.id   AF-A0A7K2WM61-F1
#
_cell.length_a   1.000
_cell.length_b   1.000
_cell.length_c   1.000
_cell.angle_alpha   90.00
_cell.angle_beta   90.00
_cell.angle_gamma   90.00
#
_symmetry.space_group_name_H-M   'P 1'
#
loop_
_entity.id
_entity.type
_entity.pdbx_description
1 polymer ?
#
loop_
_entity_poly.entity_id
_entity_poly.type
_entity_poly.pdbx_seq_one_letter_code
_entity_poly.pdbx_strand_id
1 'polypeptide(L)'
;NTRLQVEHPVTEAVHGIDLVAWMLRLAQGETSVVREPDAPHGHAVEARLYAEDPSRDHRPGAGLLTRVSFPPDVRVDSWIETGTEVTTAYDPLLAKIVAHGADRPEALAALDRALAATRIDGIETNLGLVRAALADPSVRAATHSTATLATITDPTPRIEVTSGGTLTTVQDWPGRTGHWQVGVPPSGPMDSLSFRLGNRALGNEEGAPGLECTLQGPTLRFSHATTVCVTGAPAPVTVDGGPAPLWEPFTVPAGGSLAVGAPTERGLRTYVLVAGGGLDVPAFLGSAATFTLGGLGGHGGRALRTGDVLHPAPTAGSTRPGAPVPPTERPDIPTAWRIGVVEGPHAAPEFFTEDDMRTFYDAEWKVHFNSARTGVRLVGPKPRWARTDGGEAGLHPSNIHDTPYSVGAVDYTGDMPVLLGPDGPSLGGFVCPATVVVGQRWKLGQLRPGDTVRFVPVTARTAAALRRAPASPPA
;
A
#
# COMPACT_ATOMS: atom_id res chain seq x y z
N ASN A 1 -20.52 0.33 40.11
CA ASN A 1 -21.56 0.05 39.09
C ASN A 1 -22.28 -1.24 39.45
N THR A 2 -23.59 -1.39 39.21
CA THR A 2 -24.36 -2.61 39.52
C THR A 2 -24.19 -3.70 38.44
N ARG A 3 -22.96 -3.93 38.01
CA ARG A 3 -22.56 -4.88 36.97
C ARG A 3 -21.04 -5.11 37.02
N LEU A 4 -20.55 -6.14 36.33
CA LEU A 4 -19.13 -6.28 36.04
C LEU A 4 -18.60 -5.06 35.27
N GLN A 5 -17.35 -4.70 35.52
CA GLN A 5 -16.67 -3.58 34.86
C GLN A 5 -15.67 -4.07 33.83
N VAL A 6 -15.33 -3.19 32.88
CA VAL A 6 -14.48 -3.53 31.72
C VAL A 6 -13.09 -3.95 32.21
N GLU A 7 -12.59 -3.23 33.20
CA GLU A 7 -11.29 -3.37 33.89
C GLU A 7 -11.19 -4.56 34.86
N HIS A 8 -12.18 -5.44 34.95
CA HIS A 8 -12.12 -6.61 35.85
C HIS A 8 -10.88 -7.54 35.68
N PRO A 9 -10.22 -7.65 34.49
CA PRO A 9 -9.07 -8.53 34.33
C PRO A 9 -7.88 -8.20 35.23
N VAL A 10 -7.69 -6.93 35.65
CA VAL A 10 -6.58 -6.60 36.56
C VAL A 10 -6.80 -7.20 37.94
N THR A 11 -8.06 -7.30 38.39
CA THR A 11 -8.43 -7.98 39.64
C THR A 11 -8.20 -9.48 39.53
N GLU A 12 -8.62 -10.08 38.41
CA GLU A 12 -8.39 -11.51 38.14
C GLU A 12 -6.89 -11.85 38.14
N ALA A 13 -6.07 -10.98 37.54
CA ALA A 13 -4.62 -11.18 37.44
C ALA A 13 -3.90 -11.20 38.80
N VAL A 14 -4.29 -10.35 39.75
CA VAL A 14 -3.62 -10.28 41.07
C VAL A 14 -4.18 -11.27 42.10
N HIS A 15 -5.43 -11.72 41.93
CA HIS A 15 -6.06 -12.67 42.86
C HIS A 15 -6.12 -14.11 42.34
N GLY A 16 -5.84 -14.35 41.05
CA GLY A 16 -5.93 -15.68 40.44
C GLY A 16 -7.36 -16.23 40.44
N ILE A 17 -8.36 -15.35 40.26
CA ILE A 17 -9.78 -15.69 40.24
C ILE A 17 -10.39 -15.45 38.85
N ASP A 18 -11.54 -16.07 38.61
CA ASP A 18 -12.40 -15.81 37.45
C ASP A 18 -13.73 -15.24 37.95
N LEU A 19 -13.93 -13.95 37.74
CA LEU A 19 -15.09 -13.21 38.24
C LEU A 19 -16.35 -13.60 37.48
N VAL A 20 -16.24 -13.93 36.19
CA VAL A 20 -17.39 -14.39 35.40
C VAL A 20 -17.85 -15.77 35.91
N ALA A 21 -16.91 -16.68 36.17
CA ALA A 21 -17.22 -17.98 36.76
C ALA A 21 -17.86 -17.83 38.15
N TRP A 22 -17.39 -16.90 38.98
CA TRP A 22 -18.01 -16.61 40.28
C TRP A 22 -19.45 -16.09 40.12
N MET A 23 -19.67 -15.14 39.18
CA MET A 23 -21.00 -14.62 38.89
C MET A 23 -21.97 -15.72 38.44
N LEU A 24 -21.53 -16.62 37.56
CA LEU A 24 -22.35 -17.74 37.07
C LEU A 24 -22.70 -18.73 38.18
N ARG A 25 -21.74 -19.08 39.04
CA ARG A 25 -21.96 -19.99 40.17
C ARG A 25 -22.89 -19.39 41.22
N LEU A 26 -22.70 -18.11 41.54
CA LEU A 26 -23.59 -17.38 42.45
C LEU A 26 -25.02 -17.33 41.89
N ALA A 27 -25.18 -17.08 40.59
CA ALA A 27 -26.49 -17.07 39.93
C ALA A 27 -27.20 -18.44 39.96
N GLN A 28 -26.45 -19.53 40.13
CA GLN A 28 -26.98 -20.89 40.33
C GLN A 28 -27.27 -21.22 41.80
N GLY A 29 -27.09 -20.27 42.72
CA GLY A 29 -27.37 -20.43 44.15
C GLY A 29 -26.18 -20.87 45.00
N GLU A 30 -24.98 -21.01 44.40
CA GLU A 30 -23.77 -21.36 45.14
C GLU A 30 -23.19 -20.12 45.86
N THR A 31 -23.82 -19.73 46.98
CA THR A 31 -23.43 -18.52 47.73
C THR A 31 -22.03 -18.59 48.33
N SER A 32 -21.48 -19.80 48.53
CA SER A 32 -20.12 -20.02 49.05
C SER A 32 -19.02 -19.64 48.08
N VAL A 33 -19.32 -19.41 46.79
CA VAL A 33 -18.32 -18.94 45.82
C VAL A 33 -17.85 -17.52 46.14
N VAL A 34 -18.73 -16.70 46.73
CA VAL A 34 -18.40 -15.34 47.18
C VAL A 34 -17.75 -15.45 48.53
N ARG A 35 -16.42 -15.38 48.52
CA ARG A 35 -15.56 -15.40 49.70
C ARG A 35 -14.53 -14.30 49.59
N GLU A 36 -13.92 -13.95 50.71
CA GLU A 36 -12.73 -13.10 50.70
C GLU A 36 -11.65 -13.79 49.84
N PRO A 37 -11.13 -13.13 48.79
CA PRO A 37 -10.04 -13.69 48.01
C PRO A 37 -8.75 -13.71 48.82
N ASP A 38 -7.81 -14.55 48.41
CA ASP A 38 -6.47 -14.51 48.99
C ASP A 38 -5.81 -13.15 48.75
N ALA A 39 -4.80 -12.82 49.57
CA ALA A 39 -4.08 -11.56 49.45
C ALA A 39 -3.57 -11.37 48.01
N PRO A 40 -3.69 -10.16 47.43
CA PRO A 40 -3.29 -9.94 46.05
C PRO A 40 -1.78 -10.18 45.90
N HIS A 41 -1.41 -10.87 44.82
CA HIS A 41 -0.03 -11.15 44.47
C HIS A 41 0.40 -10.27 43.29
N GLY A 42 1.45 -9.47 43.49
CA GLY A 42 2.01 -8.61 42.44
C GLY A 42 1.15 -7.37 42.14
N HIS A 43 1.31 -6.84 40.93
CA HIS A 43 0.56 -5.72 40.39
C HIS A 43 0.11 -6.03 38.96
N ALA A 44 -1.07 -5.54 38.59
CA ALA A 44 -1.58 -5.62 37.22
C ALA A 44 -2.01 -4.25 36.71
N VAL A 45 -1.84 -4.04 35.40
CA VAL A 45 -2.25 -2.82 34.70
C VAL A 45 -2.91 -3.21 33.37
N GLU A 46 -4.00 -2.54 33.02
CA GLU A 46 -4.73 -2.72 31.76
C GLU A 46 -4.55 -1.48 30.87
N ALA A 47 -4.27 -1.72 29.59
CA ALA A 47 -4.40 -0.74 28.52
C ALA A 47 -5.61 -1.08 27.65
N ARG A 48 -6.38 -0.06 27.26
CA ARG A 48 -7.49 -0.20 26.32
C ARG A 48 -7.10 0.34 24.97
N LEU A 49 -7.12 -0.54 23.97
CA LEU A 49 -6.91 -0.16 22.59
C LEU A 49 -8.25 0.13 21.94
N TYR A 50 -8.35 1.32 21.37
CA TYR A 50 -9.55 1.84 20.72
C TYR A 50 -9.27 2.16 19.26
N ALA A 51 -10.27 1.92 18.41
CA ALA A 51 -10.36 2.42 17.04
C ALA A 51 -10.69 3.92 17.06
N GLU A 52 -9.70 4.74 17.41
CA GLU A 52 -9.83 6.18 17.54
C GLU A 52 -8.57 6.86 17.02
N ASP A 53 -8.70 8.10 16.55
CA ASP A 53 -7.58 8.99 16.23
C ASP A 53 -7.41 10.04 17.37
N PRO A 54 -6.47 9.85 18.31
CA PRO A 54 -6.22 10.81 19.39
C PRO A 54 -5.89 12.23 18.92
N SER A 55 -5.32 12.38 17.73
CA SER A 55 -4.92 13.70 17.20
C SER A 55 -6.10 14.51 16.68
N ARG A 56 -7.28 13.88 16.55
CA ARG A 56 -8.51 14.48 16.06
C ARG A 56 -9.64 14.28 17.06
N ASP A 57 -9.41 14.73 18.29
CA ASP A 57 -10.38 14.68 19.38
C ASP A 57 -10.97 13.27 19.61
N HIS A 58 -10.12 12.24 19.51
CA HIS A 58 -10.50 10.83 19.67
C HIS A 58 -11.60 10.38 18.70
N ARG A 59 -11.62 10.95 17.49
CA ARG A 59 -12.64 10.61 16.48
C ARG A 59 -12.61 9.10 16.20
N PRO A 60 -13.77 8.40 16.26
CA PRO A 60 -13.84 6.97 15.98
C PRO A 60 -13.38 6.63 14.56
N GLY A 61 -12.61 5.55 14.44
CA GLY A 61 -12.16 4.94 13.21
C GLY A 61 -13.02 3.74 12.83
N ALA A 62 -13.14 3.49 11.52
CA ALA A 62 -13.81 2.31 10.98
C ALA A 62 -13.12 1.85 9.69
N GLY A 63 -13.20 0.55 9.42
CA GLY A 63 -12.62 -0.08 8.24
C GLY A 63 -12.06 -1.47 8.53
N LEU A 64 -11.53 -2.07 7.46
CA LEU A 64 -10.87 -3.36 7.47
C LEU A 64 -9.55 -3.32 8.23
N LEU A 65 -9.40 -4.22 9.21
CA LEU A 65 -8.11 -4.48 9.86
C LEU A 65 -7.25 -5.35 8.96
N THR A 66 -6.19 -4.75 8.42
CA THR A 66 -5.27 -5.40 7.46
C THR A 66 -4.17 -6.22 8.12
N ARG A 67 -3.90 -5.97 9.41
CA ARG A 67 -3.07 -6.81 10.27
C ARG A 67 -3.47 -6.59 11.71
N VAL A 68 -3.64 -7.68 12.46
CA VAL A 68 -3.82 -7.70 13.91
C VAL A 68 -2.82 -8.70 14.49
N SER A 69 -1.97 -8.24 15.39
CA SER A 69 -0.98 -9.04 16.07
C SER A 69 -0.85 -8.57 17.52
N PHE A 70 -0.98 -9.50 18.44
CA PHE A 70 -0.77 -9.28 19.87
C PHE A 70 0.38 -10.16 20.37
N PRO A 71 1.12 -9.72 21.39
CA PRO A 71 2.15 -10.54 22.00
C PRO A 71 1.55 -11.70 22.83
N PRO A 72 2.20 -12.88 22.88
CA PRO A 72 1.64 -14.06 23.53
C PRO A 72 1.85 -14.13 25.05
N ASP A 73 2.68 -13.26 25.63
CA ASP A 73 3.14 -13.29 27.02
C ASP A 73 2.29 -12.48 27.99
N VAL A 74 1.23 -11.84 27.50
CA VAL A 74 0.26 -11.10 28.32
C VAL A 74 -1.16 -11.53 28.00
N ARG A 75 -2.08 -11.29 28.94
CA ARG A 75 -3.51 -11.53 28.67
C ARG A 75 -4.04 -10.44 27.75
N VAL A 76 -4.66 -10.86 26.66
CA VAL A 76 -5.36 -9.97 25.73
C VAL A 76 -6.80 -10.42 25.59
N ASP A 77 -7.72 -9.62 26.11
CA ASP A 77 -9.15 -9.81 25.87
C ASP A 77 -9.51 -8.99 24.61
N SER A 78 -9.78 -9.65 23.49
CA SER A 78 -10.09 -9.00 22.22
C SER A 78 -11.14 -9.78 21.42
N TRP A 79 -11.81 -9.08 20.50
CA TRP A 79 -12.77 -9.66 19.55
C TRP A 79 -12.29 -9.54 18.09
N ILE A 80 -11.12 -8.93 17.87
CA ILE A 80 -10.62 -8.60 16.54
C ILE A 80 -9.51 -9.56 16.09
N GLU A 81 -9.48 -9.80 14.78
CA GLU A 81 -8.44 -10.51 14.06
C GLU A 81 -8.16 -9.86 12.70
N THR A 82 -7.10 -10.29 12.01
CA THR A 82 -6.80 -9.82 10.65
C THR A 82 -7.98 -10.17 9.74
N GLY A 83 -8.54 -9.17 9.05
CA GLY A 83 -9.75 -9.32 8.23
C GLY A 83 -11.04 -8.84 8.90
N THR A 84 -11.01 -8.44 10.18
CA THR A 84 -12.18 -7.87 10.87
C THR A 84 -12.55 -6.51 10.29
N GLU A 85 -13.84 -6.27 10.02
CA GLU A 85 -14.36 -4.96 9.66
C GLU A 85 -14.83 -4.23 10.94
N VAL A 86 -14.14 -3.17 11.34
CA VAL A 86 -14.53 -2.33 12.47
C VAL A 86 -15.53 -1.28 12.01
N THR A 87 -16.62 -1.10 12.75
CA THR A 87 -17.67 -0.12 12.42
C THR A 87 -17.81 0.92 13.54
N THR A 88 -18.41 2.07 13.22
CA THR A 88 -18.73 3.11 14.20
C THR A 88 -20.13 2.94 14.82
N ALA A 89 -20.75 1.77 14.69
CA ALA A 89 -22.14 1.56 15.12
C ALA A 89 -22.29 1.43 16.65
N TYR A 90 -21.24 0.97 17.33
CA TYR A 90 -21.24 0.70 18.76
C TYR A 90 -20.06 1.44 19.44
N ASP A 91 -19.31 0.73 20.28
CA ASP A 91 -18.14 1.22 21.00
C ASP A 91 -16.84 0.88 20.23
N PRO A 92 -15.84 1.77 20.22
CA PRO A 92 -14.60 1.56 19.47
C PRO A 92 -13.57 0.66 20.15
N LEU A 93 -13.87 -0.01 21.28
CA LEU A 93 -12.92 -0.87 21.98
C LEU A 93 -12.52 -2.08 21.11
N LEU A 94 -11.23 -2.21 20.83
CA LEU A 94 -10.64 -3.28 20.04
C LEU A 94 -10.09 -4.41 20.92
N ALA A 95 -9.35 -4.04 21.95
CA ALA A 95 -8.68 -4.98 22.84
C ALA A 95 -8.39 -4.37 24.21
N LYS A 96 -8.33 -5.22 25.22
CA LYS A 96 -7.76 -4.90 26.54
C LYS A 96 -6.49 -5.72 26.70
N ILE A 97 -5.37 -5.05 26.90
CA ILE A 97 -4.07 -5.68 27.10
C ILE A 97 -3.72 -5.55 28.57
N VAL A 98 -3.51 -6.68 29.24
CA VAL A 98 -3.39 -6.77 30.69
C VAL A 98 -2.04 -7.39 31.02
N ALA A 99 -1.18 -6.60 31.66
CA ALA A 99 0.13 -7.07 32.10
C ALA A 99 0.15 -7.23 33.63
N HIS A 100 0.91 -8.21 34.10
CA HIS A 100 1.14 -8.51 35.52
C HIS A 100 2.64 -8.55 35.81
N GLY A 101 3.04 -8.12 37.00
CA GLY A 101 4.44 -8.13 37.46
C GLY A 101 4.52 -8.23 38.99
N ALA A 102 5.71 -8.44 39.54
CA ALA A 102 5.90 -8.52 40.99
C ALA A 102 5.61 -7.18 41.69
N ASP A 103 5.84 -6.07 41.00
CA ASP A 103 5.52 -4.72 41.45
C ASP A 103 4.98 -3.83 40.32
N ARG A 104 4.57 -2.60 40.67
CA ARG A 104 4.01 -1.64 39.72
C ARG A 104 5.00 -1.26 38.60
N PRO A 105 6.28 -0.93 38.87
CA PRO A 105 7.27 -0.71 37.83
C PRO A 105 7.39 -1.87 36.83
N GLU A 106 7.45 -3.11 37.32
CA GLU A 106 7.55 -4.30 36.47
C GLU A 106 6.30 -4.50 35.61
N ALA A 107 5.10 -4.36 36.19
CA ALA A 107 3.84 -4.46 35.45
C ALA A 107 3.73 -3.39 34.35
N LEU A 108 4.12 -2.13 34.63
CA LEU A 108 4.14 -1.06 33.63
C LEU A 108 5.18 -1.32 32.53
N ALA A 109 6.35 -1.88 32.87
CA ALA A 109 7.37 -2.24 31.90
C ALA A 109 6.93 -3.42 31.02
N ALA A 110 6.25 -4.41 31.60
CA ALA A 110 5.65 -5.51 30.85
C ALA A 110 4.54 -5.01 29.89
N LEU A 111 3.69 -4.10 30.35
CA LEU A 111 2.66 -3.50 29.50
C LEU A 111 3.24 -2.70 28.34
N ASP A 112 4.26 -1.87 28.58
CA ASP A 112 4.92 -1.11 27.49
C ASP A 112 5.59 -2.05 26.47
N ARG A 113 6.26 -3.13 26.91
CA ARG A 113 6.79 -4.16 25.99
C ARG A 113 5.67 -4.79 25.17
N ALA A 114 4.55 -5.13 25.79
CA ALA A 114 3.42 -5.74 25.10
C ALA A 114 2.79 -4.80 24.07
N LEU A 115 2.60 -3.53 24.42
CA LEU A 115 2.07 -2.51 23.51
C LEU A 115 3.05 -2.21 22.37
N ALA A 116 4.35 -2.20 22.62
CA ALA A 116 5.37 -2.04 21.59
C ALA A 116 5.37 -3.20 20.57
N ALA A 117 5.01 -4.41 21.01
CA ALA A 117 4.87 -5.60 20.17
C ALA A 117 3.47 -5.75 19.53
N THR A 118 2.52 -4.91 19.90
CA THR A 118 1.16 -4.93 19.34
C THR A 118 1.11 -4.21 17.99
N ARG A 119 0.47 -4.82 17.00
CA ARG A 119 0.22 -4.22 15.68
C ARG A 119 -1.26 -4.34 15.32
N ILE A 120 -1.88 -3.20 15.04
CA ILE A 120 -3.22 -3.08 14.46
C ILE A 120 -3.09 -2.10 13.31
N ASP A 121 -3.31 -2.57 12.08
CA ASP A 121 -3.14 -1.78 10.86
C ASP A 121 -4.44 -1.74 10.05
N GLY A 122 -4.64 -0.67 9.28
CA GLY A 122 -5.83 -0.46 8.42
C GLY A 122 -6.75 0.65 8.92
N ILE A 123 -6.69 0.96 10.21
CA ILE A 123 -7.34 2.11 10.85
C ILE A 123 -6.38 2.74 11.87
N GLU A 124 -6.64 3.99 12.24
CA GLU A 124 -5.96 4.63 13.36
C GLU A 124 -6.40 4.00 14.69
N THR A 125 -5.47 3.97 15.64
CA THR A 125 -5.73 3.53 17.01
C THR A 125 -5.12 4.49 18.01
N ASN A 126 -5.57 4.40 19.26
CA ASN A 126 -4.96 5.14 20.37
C ASN A 126 -3.64 4.53 20.90
N LEU A 127 -3.05 3.55 20.21
CA LEU A 127 -1.89 2.79 20.71
C LEU A 127 -0.71 3.71 21.08
N GLY A 128 -0.38 4.67 20.21
CA GLY A 128 0.73 5.59 20.47
C GLY A 128 0.47 6.51 21.66
N LEU A 129 -0.76 7.03 21.80
CA LEU A 129 -1.19 7.78 22.99
C LEU A 129 -1.06 6.96 24.28
N VAL A 130 -1.54 5.71 24.29
CA VAL A 130 -1.48 4.86 25.49
C VAL A 130 -0.04 4.59 25.89
N ARG A 131 0.85 4.35 24.92
CA ARG A 131 2.29 4.19 25.18
C ARG A 131 2.93 5.46 25.71
N ALA A 132 2.58 6.62 25.15
CA ALA A 132 3.04 7.92 25.65
C ALA A 132 2.59 8.14 27.10
N ALA A 133 1.34 7.78 27.44
CA ALA A 133 0.84 7.87 28.80
C ALA A 133 1.59 6.95 29.78
N LEU A 134 1.96 5.74 29.36
CA LEU A 134 2.79 4.86 30.21
C LEU A 134 4.19 5.42 30.44
N ALA A 135 4.74 6.20 29.50
CA ALA A 135 6.04 6.84 29.65
C ALA A 135 6.00 8.13 30.50
N ASP A 136 4.82 8.71 30.72
CA ASP A 136 4.67 9.99 31.40
C ASP A 136 5.17 9.94 32.86
N PRO A 137 5.98 10.92 33.32
CA PRO A 137 6.50 10.94 34.67
C PRO A 137 5.43 10.91 35.77
N SER A 138 4.27 11.55 35.57
CA SER A 138 3.18 11.56 36.56
C SER A 138 2.50 10.20 36.67
N VAL A 139 2.39 9.47 35.55
CA VAL A 139 1.92 8.08 35.55
C VAL A 139 2.94 7.19 36.25
N ARG A 140 4.24 7.31 35.93
CA ARG A 140 5.31 6.53 36.57
C ARG A 140 5.39 6.78 38.07
N ALA A 141 5.30 8.03 38.51
CA ALA A 141 5.35 8.43 39.92
C ALA A 141 4.03 8.25 40.68
N ALA A 142 2.96 7.78 40.01
CA ALA A 142 1.61 7.66 40.59
C ALA A 142 1.04 8.99 41.12
N THR A 143 1.38 10.11 40.49
CA THR A 143 0.85 11.45 40.78
C THR A 143 -0.16 11.94 39.73
N HIS A 144 -0.50 11.09 38.76
CA HIS A 144 -1.51 11.34 37.74
C HIS A 144 -2.91 11.51 38.35
N SER A 145 -3.78 12.17 37.59
CA SER A 145 -5.18 12.38 37.92
C SER A 145 -6.06 12.08 36.70
N THR A 146 -7.37 12.19 36.87
CA THR A 146 -8.34 12.05 35.77
C THR A 146 -8.13 13.09 34.64
N ALA A 147 -7.40 14.18 34.91
CA ALA A 147 -7.08 15.20 33.90
C ALA A 147 -5.76 14.96 33.16
N THR A 148 -4.92 14.03 33.61
CA THR A 148 -3.55 13.84 33.08
C THR A 148 -3.51 13.53 31.59
N LEU A 149 -4.47 12.76 31.07
CA LEU A 149 -4.52 12.43 29.65
C LEU A 149 -4.79 13.64 28.75
N ALA A 150 -5.37 14.73 29.26
CA ALA A 150 -5.65 15.93 28.47
C ALA A 150 -4.38 16.66 27.99
N THR A 151 -3.22 16.38 28.58
CA THR A 151 -1.95 17.02 28.24
C THR A 151 -0.97 16.08 27.53
N ILE A 152 -1.31 14.79 27.41
CA ILE A 152 -0.45 13.79 26.77
C ILE A 152 -0.90 13.65 25.32
N THR A 153 0.05 13.75 24.40
CA THR A 153 -0.20 13.59 22.97
C THR A 153 0.49 12.34 22.44
N ASP A 154 -0.04 11.80 21.34
CA ASP A 154 0.62 10.72 20.62
C ASP A 154 1.84 11.27 19.87
N PRO A 155 3.08 10.84 20.20
CA PRO A 155 4.28 11.31 19.53
C PRO A 155 4.56 10.59 18.20
N THR A 156 3.72 9.62 17.80
CA THR A 156 3.99 8.78 16.63
C THR A 156 4.02 9.63 15.35
N PRO A 157 5.10 9.55 14.54
CA PRO A 157 5.15 10.24 13.27
C PRO A 157 4.03 9.81 12.34
N ARG A 158 3.38 10.78 11.71
CA ARG A 158 2.23 10.56 10.85
C ARG A 158 2.21 11.52 9.66
N ILE A 159 1.64 11.03 8.57
CA ILE A 159 1.46 11.72 7.31
C ILE A 159 -0.04 11.70 7.04
N GLU A 160 -0.70 12.82 7.24
CA GLU A 160 -2.14 12.97 7.07
C GLU A 160 -2.47 13.26 5.61
N VAL A 161 -3.42 12.51 5.07
CA VAL A 161 -3.97 12.77 3.74
C VAL A 161 -5.05 13.83 3.87
N THR A 162 -4.75 15.09 3.51
CA THR A 162 -5.77 16.15 3.46
C THR A 162 -6.58 16.08 2.16
N SER A 163 -5.95 15.61 1.07
CA SER A 163 -6.60 15.26 -0.18
C SER A 163 -5.92 14.03 -0.80
N GLY A 164 -6.71 13.03 -1.21
CA GLY A 164 -6.20 11.79 -1.80
C GLY A 164 -5.78 11.89 -3.27
N GLY A 165 -6.05 13.01 -3.94
CA GLY A 165 -5.88 13.13 -5.39
C GLY A 165 -6.92 12.32 -6.18
N THR A 166 -6.67 12.07 -7.47
CA THR A 166 -7.58 11.29 -8.32
C THR A 166 -7.52 9.80 -8.01
N LEU A 167 -6.31 9.23 -8.01
CA LEU A 167 -6.05 7.84 -7.65
C LEU A 167 -4.63 7.73 -7.11
N THR A 168 -4.50 7.78 -5.79
CA THR A 168 -3.24 7.59 -5.08
C THR A 168 -3.27 6.27 -4.32
N THR A 169 -2.27 5.42 -4.51
CA THR A 169 -2.17 4.10 -3.87
C THR A 169 -0.78 3.85 -3.33
N VAL A 170 -0.69 3.07 -2.25
CA VAL A 170 0.60 2.56 -1.78
C VAL A 170 1.07 1.47 -2.74
N GLN A 171 2.30 1.57 -3.21
CA GLN A 171 2.94 0.57 -4.06
C GLN A 171 4.35 0.26 -3.54
N ASP A 172 4.81 -0.96 -3.79
CA ASP A 172 6.19 -1.39 -3.59
C ASP A 172 6.70 -2.12 -4.84
N TRP A 173 8.01 -2.40 -4.90
CA TRP A 173 8.62 -3.09 -6.03
C TRP A 173 9.47 -4.28 -5.52
N PRO A 174 9.42 -5.46 -6.14
CA PRO A 174 8.80 -5.82 -7.42
C PRO A 174 7.28 -6.08 -7.38
N GLY A 175 6.62 -5.76 -6.25
CA GLY A 175 5.22 -6.07 -6.04
C GLY A 175 5.01 -7.51 -5.57
N ARG A 176 3.75 -7.95 -5.63
CA ARG A 176 3.25 -9.25 -5.15
C ARG A 176 3.54 -10.39 -6.12
N THR A 177 4.81 -10.78 -6.21
CA THR A 177 5.25 -11.86 -7.12
C THR A 177 5.00 -13.26 -6.54
N GLY A 178 5.07 -14.31 -7.38
CA GLY A 178 4.94 -15.72 -6.95
C GLY A 178 3.51 -16.30 -6.97
N HIS A 179 2.52 -15.50 -7.33
CA HIS A 179 1.10 -15.88 -7.30
C HIS A 179 0.36 -15.72 -8.64
N TRP A 180 1.09 -15.52 -9.74
CA TRP A 180 0.49 -15.29 -11.08
C TRP A 180 -0.34 -16.49 -11.57
N GLN A 181 0.12 -17.70 -11.25
CA GLN A 181 -0.54 -18.97 -11.58
C GLN A 181 -1.93 -19.15 -10.95
N VAL A 182 -2.24 -18.40 -9.89
CA VAL A 182 -3.57 -18.38 -9.25
C VAL A 182 -4.32 -17.07 -9.51
N GLY A 183 -3.82 -16.24 -10.41
CA GLY A 183 -4.48 -14.99 -10.81
C GLY A 183 -4.36 -13.82 -9.84
N VAL A 184 -3.41 -13.87 -8.91
CA VAL A 184 -3.06 -12.70 -8.10
C VAL A 184 -2.00 -11.88 -8.85
N PRO A 185 -2.32 -10.63 -9.27
CA PRO A 185 -1.38 -9.80 -10.00
C PRO A 185 -0.25 -9.29 -9.11
N PRO A 186 0.93 -8.96 -9.69
CA PRO A 186 2.02 -8.35 -8.95
C PRO A 186 1.68 -6.96 -8.44
N SER A 187 0.80 -6.21 -9.12
CA SER A 187 0.61 -4.80 -8.83
C SER A 187 1.95 -4.05 -8.82
N GLY A 188 2.23 -3.26 -7.79
CA GLY A 188 3.41 -2.42 -7.74
C GLY A 188 3.29 -1.19 -8.64
N PRO A 189 4.36 -0.40 -8.77
CA PRO A 189 4.37 0.82 -9.57
C PRO A 189 4.25 0.50 -11.06
N MET A 190 3.31 1.13 -11.75
CA MET A 190 3.08 0.96 -13.19
C MET A 190 4.26 1.52 -14.02
N ASP A 191 4.89 2.58 -13.53
CA ASP A 191 6.23 3.04 -13.91
C ASP A 191 7.22 2.72 -12.77
N SER A 192 7.73 1.49 -12.80
CA SER A 192 8.72 1.00 -11.86
C SER A 192 10.11 1.63 -12.00
N LEU A 193 10.39 2.39 -13.06
CA LEU A 193 11.69 3.05 -13.21
C LEU A 193 11.72 4.30 -12.32
N SER A 194 10.74 5.19 -12.47
CA SER A 194 10.65 6.43 -11.68
C SER A 194 10.55 6.13 -10.19
N PHE A 195 9.72 5.15 -9.80
CA PHE A 195 9.58 4.73 -8.41
C PHE A 195 10.92 4.31 -7.78
N ARG A 196 11.68 3.43 -8.44
CA ARG A 196 12.95 2.93 -7.90
C ARG A 196 14.04 4.01 -7.87
N LEU A 197 14.10 4.84 -8.90
CA LEU A 197 15.05 5.95 -8.96
C LEU A 197 14.84 6.94 -7.82
N GLY A 198 13.58 7.27 -7.50
CA GLY A 198 13.27 8.16 -6.39
C GLY A 198 13.57 7.54 -5.01
N ASN A 199 13.34 6.23 -4.84
CA ASN A 199 13.68 5.54 -3.59
C ASN A 199 15.20 5.55 -3.38
N ARG A 200 15.94 5.24 -4.43
CA ARG A 200 17.41 5.30 -4.42
C ARG A 200 17.92 6.73 -4.17
N ALA A 201 17.24 7.75 -4.70
CA ALA A 201 17.56 9.16 -4.43
C ALA A 201 17.42 9.51 -2.95
N LEU A 202 16.55 8.82 -2.21
CA LEU A 202 16.39 8.98 -0.76
C LEU A 202 17.30 8.07 0.08
N GLY A 203 18.12 7.23 -0.56
CA GLY A 203 18.92 6.22 0.13
C GLY A 203 18.10 5.03 0.65
N ASN A 204 16.87 4.85 0.18
CA ASN A 204 16.04 3.68 0.46
C ASN A 204 16.46 2.50 -0.43
N GLU A 205 16.08 1.29 -0.01
CA GLU A 205 15.96 0.14 -0.91
C GLU A 205 15.01 0.50 -2.07
N GLU A 206 15.31 0.04 -3.30
CA GLU A 206 14.54 0.40 -4.50
C GLU A 206 13.03 0.08 -4.37
N GLY A 207 12.72 -0.96 -3.60
CA GLY A 207 11.38 -1.47 -3.34
C GLY A 207 10.67 -0.87 -2.14
N ALA A 208 11.26 0.08 -1.40
CA ALA A 208 10.62 0.66 -0.22
C ALA A 208 9.21 1.22 -0.54
N PRO A 209 8.18 0.94 0.28
CA PRO A 209 6.81 1.35 -0.02
C PRO A 209 6.68 2.86 -0.16
N GLY A 210 5.97 3.29 -1.20
CA GLY A 210 5.72 4.69 -1.49
C GLY A 210 4.39 4.89 -2.22
N LEU A 211 4.09 6.11 -2.64
CA LEU A 211 2.81 6.44 -3.26
C LEU A 211 2.94 6.51 -4.77
N GLU A 212 2.13 5.74 -5.50
CA GLU A 212 1.83 5.98 -6.91
C GLU A 212 0.62 6.92 -7.02
N CYS A 213 0.80 8.03 -7.73
CA CYS A 213 -0.22 9.06 -7.95
C CYS A 213 -0.58 9.12 -9.43
N THR A 214 -1.83 8.79 -9.80
CA THR A 214 -2.32 8.87 -11.18
C THR A 214 -3.09 10.17 -11.40
N LEU A 215 -2.75 10.93 -12.46
CA LEU A 215 -3.29 12.27 -12.73
C LEU A 215 -2.97 13.25 -11.58
N GLN A 216 -3.99 13.74 -10.85
CA GLN A 216 -3.80 14.65 -9.73
C GLN A 216 -3.30 13.86 -8.51
N GLY A 217 -2.14 14.24 -7.98
CA GLY A 217 -1.59 13.65 -6.76
C GLY A 217 -2.22 14.19 -5.47
N PRO A 218 -1.75 13.69 -4.31
CA PRO A 218 -2.33 14.01 -3.01
C PRO A 218 -1.84 15.35 -2.47
N THR A 219 -2.54 15.82 -1.44
CA THR A 219 -2.02 16.80 -0.48
C THR A 219 -1.82 16.09 0.85
N LEU A 220 -0.60 16.18 1.39
CA LEU A 220 -0.14 15.45 2.57
C LEU A 220 0.40 16.43 3.61
N ARG A 221 -0.03 16.29 4.86
CA ARG A 221 0.48 17.06 5.99
C ARG A 221 1.34 16.18 6.89
N PHE A 222 2.54 16.64 7.21
CA PHE A 222 3.51 15.87 7.98
C PHE A 222 3.55 16.38 9.41
N SER A 223 3.44 15.50 10.41
CA SER A 223 3.59 15.91 11.81
C SER A 223 5.04 16.16 12.20
N HIS A 224 6.00 15.67 11.41
CA HIS A 224 7.44 15.76 11.66
C HIS A 224 8.20 16.16 10.40
N ALA A 225 9.38 16.75 10.56
CA ALA A 225 10.24 17.08 9.44
C ALA A 225 10.61 15.79 8.69
N THR A 226 10.33 15.76 7.39
CA THR A 226 10.42 14.53 6.58
C THR A 226 11.06 14.84 5.24
N THR A 227 12.11 14.10 4.89
CA THR A 227 12.71 14.17 3.55
C THR A 227 11.93 13.30 2.58
N VAL A 228 11.51 13.90 1.47
CA VAL A 228 10.71 13.26 0.42
C VAL A 228 11.38 13.44 -0.93
N CYS A 229 11.03 12.59 -1.89
CA CYS A 229 11.39 12.76 -3.30
C CYS A 229 10.16 12.50 -4.16
N VAL A 230 9.87 13.43 -5.07
CA VAL A 230 8.79 13.27 -6.06
C VAL A 230 9.39 13.00 -7.43
N THR A 231 8.99 11.92 -8.09
CA THR A 231 9.50 11.50 -9.42
C THR A 231 8.37 11.18 -10.40
N GLY A 232 8.71 10.82 -11.64
CA GLY A 232 7.74 10.47 -12.68
C GLY A 232 7.42 11.63 -13.61
N ALA A 233 6.14 11.77 -13.98
CA ALA A 233 5.65 12.78 -14.90
C ALA A 233 5.94 14.21 -14.42
N PRO A 234 6.20 15.17 -15.33
CA PRO A 234 6.30 16.58 -14.99
C PRO A 234 4.97 17.09 -14.41
N ALA A 235 4.97 17.49 -13.14
CA ALA A 235 3.81 18.02 -12.43
C ALA A 235 4.22 19.15 -11.47
N PRO A 236 3.33 20.11 -11.17
CA PRO A 236 3.58 21.06 -10.09
C PRO A 236 3.72 20.33 -8.74
N VAL A 237 4.79 20.60 -8.01
CA VAL A 237 4.99 20.10 -6.63
C VAL A 237 5.21 21.31 -5.74
N THR A 238 4.50 21.37 -4.61
CA THR A 238 4.64 22.49 -3.67
C THR A 238 4.78 22.01 -2.22
N VAL A 239 5.53 22.78 -1.43
CA VAL A 239 5.58 22.69 0.03
C VAL A 239 5.11 24.03 0.60
N ASP A 240 4.04 23.99 1.40
CA ASP A 240 3.41 25.18 1.98
C ASP A 240 3.07 26.26 0.94
N GLY A 241 2.69 25.81 -0.27
CA GLY A 241 2.36 26.66 -1.41
C GLY A 241 3.56 27.16 -2.23
N GLY A 242 4.79 27.04 -1.72
CA GLY A 242 6.02 27.33 -2.47
C GLY A 242 6.44 26.17 -3.38
N PRO A 243 7.09 26.42 -4.53
CA PRO A 243 7.52 25.36 -5.44
C PRO A 243 8.59 24.46 -4.82
N ALA A 244 8.51 23.16 -5.10
CA ALA A 244 9.48 22.14 -4.69
C ALA A 244 9.98 21.34 -5.91
N PRO A 245 11.20 20.80 -5.88
CA PRO A 245 11.79 20.13 -7.04
C PRO A 245 11.21 18.73 -7.28
N LEU A 246 11.19 18.33 -8.55
CA LEU A 246 11.04 16.94 -8.97
C LEU A 246 12.43 16.30 -9.13
N TRP A 247 12.52 14.98 -8.91
CA TRP A 247 13.73 14.17 -9.06
C TRP A 247 14.86 14.49 -8.08
N GLU A 248 14.57 15.26 -7.03
CA GLU A 248 15.53 15.69 -6.02
C GLU A 248 14.93 15.48 -4.62
N PRO A 249 15.70 14.98 -3.64
CA PRO A 249 15.26 14.96 -2.25
C PRO A 249 15.10 16.38 -1.69
N PHE A 250 14.00 16.64 -1.01
CA PHE A 250 13.76 17.89 -0.28
C PHE A 250 13.03 17.62 1.04
N THR A 251 13.14 18.54 2.00
CA THR A 251 12.54 18.38 3.32
C THR A 251 11.23 19.13 3.42
N VAL A 252 10.16 18.44 3.80
CA VAL A 252 8.92 19.03 4.30
C VAL A 252 9.10 19.29 5.80
N PRO A 253 8.91 20.53 6.30
CA PRO A 253 9.05 20.83 7.72
C PRO A 253 7.95 20.15 8.55
N ALA A 254 8.16 20.03 9.86
CA ALA A 254 7.11 19.57 10.78
C ALA A 254 5.91 20.51 10.72
N GLY A 255 4.71 19.96 10.57
CA GLY A 255 3.47 20.70 10.31
C GLY A 255 3.31 21.18 8.86
N GLY A 256 4.30 20.97 8.00
CA GLY A 256 4.29 21.37 6.60
C GLY A 256 3.37 20.52 5.72
N SER A 257 2.96 21.09 4.60
CA SER A 257 2.04 20.48 3.63
C SER A 257 2.71 20.31 2.27
N LEU A 258 2.84 19.07 1.81
CA LEU A 258 3.23 18.73 0.43
C LEU A 258 1.98 18.61 -0.44
N ALA A 259 1.96 19.23 -1.62
CA ALA A 259 0.92 19.01 -2.62
C ALA A 259 1.53 18.62 -3.97
N VAL A 260 0.93 17.63 -4.63
CA VAL A 260 1.32 17.17 -5.97
C VAL A 260 0.17 17.43 -6.94
N GLY A 261 0.39 18.34 -7.89
CA GLY A 261 -0.54 18.70 -8.96
C GLY A 261 -0.69 17.61 -10.02
N ALA A 262 -1.57 17.87 -10.99
CA ALA A 262 -1.72 17.02 -12.17
C ALA A 262 -0.65 17.32 -13.23
N PRO A 263 -0.04 16.31 -13.86
CA PRO A 263 0.67 16.48 -15.12
C PRO A 263 -0.26 17.04 -16.20
N THR A 264 0.13 18.12 -16.88
CA THR A 264 -0.73 18.80 -17.87
C THR A 264 -0.39 18.45 -19.31
N GLU A 265 0.91 18.33 -19.62
CA GLU A 265 1.40 18.18 -21.00
C GLU A 265 1.71 16.74 -21.38
N ARG A 266 2.47 16.02 -20.54
CA ARG A 266 3.00 14.69 -20.84
C ARG A 266 3.17 13.85 -19.59
N GLY A 267 3.15 12.53 -19.76
CA GLY A 267 3.12 11.59 -18.65
C GLY A 267 1.78 11.55 -17.94
N LEU A 268 1.65 10.57 -17.03
CA LEU A 268 0.40 10.31 -16.32
C LEU A 268 0.59 10.09 -14.81
N ARG A 269 1.74 9.54 -14.40
CA ARG A 269 1.97 9.14 -13.02
C ARG A 269 3.16 9.84 -12.38
N THR A 270 2.96 10.30 -11.17
CA THR A 270 4.03 10.75 -10.27
C THR A 270 4.15 9.79 -9.09
N TYR A 271 5.30 9.82 -8.42
CA TYR A 271 5.57 9.00 -7.25
C TYR A 271 6.03 9.88 -6.10
N VAL A 272 5.42 9.72 -4.93
CA VAL A 272 5.85 10.40 -3.69
C VAL A 272 6.49 9.36 -2.78
N LEU A 273 7.77 9.55 -2.51
CA LEU A 273 8.59 8.61 -1.74
C LEU A 273 9.12 9.31 -0.50
N VAL A 274 9.27 8.54 0.58
CA VAL A 274 9.62 9.05 1.92
C VAL A 274 10.91 8.39 2.37
N ALA A 275 11.86 9.19 2.86
CA ALA A 275 13.14 8.69 3.38
C ALA A 275 12.94 7.79 4.62
N GLY A 276 13.96 6.99 4.94
CA GLY A 276 13.95 6.17 6.17
C GLY A 276 13.27 4.81 6.02
N GLY A 277 13.17 4.29 4.79
CA GLY A 277 12.56 2.99 4.51
C GLY A 277 11.15 3.04 3.91
N GLY A 278 10.64 4.24 3.57
CA GLY A 278 9.32 4.40 2.96
C GLY A 278 8.19 4.44 3.98
N LEU A 279 7.04 3.89 3.61
CA LEU A 279 5.84 3.83 4.45
C LEU A 279 5.77 2.50 5.24
N ASP A 280 5.36 2.57 6.51
CA ASP A 280 5.06 1.41 7.35
C ASP A 280 3.68 0.85 6.98
N VAL A 281 3.66 -0.13 6.08
CA VAL A 281 2.44 -0.76 5.59
C VAL A 281 2.61 -2.29 5.67
N PRO A 282 1.63 -3.03 6.23
CA PRO A 282 1.74 -4.47 6.32
C PRO A 282 1.83 -5.12 4.93
N ALA A 283 2.75 -6.07 4.79
CA ALA A 283 2.83 -6.89 3.59
C ALA A 283 1.66 -7.89 3.56
N PHE A 284 1.02 -8.01 2.40
CA PHE A 284 0.02 -9.03 2.11
C PHE A 284 0.48 -9.87 0.93
N LEU A 285 0.65 -11.18 1.15
CA LEU A 285 1.30 -12.11 0.21
C LEU A 285 2.69 -11.61 -0.23
N GLY A 286 3.50 -11.15 0.74
CA GLY A 286 4.89 -10.74 0.53
C GLY A 286 5.11 -9.34 -0.05
N SER A 287 4.06 -8.52 -0.18
CA SER A 287 4.17 -7.17 -0.76
C SER A 287 3.17 -6.17 -0.14
N ALA A 288 3.58 -4.91 -0.03
CA ALA A 288 2.76 -3.77 0.38
C ALA A 288 1.95 -3.15 -0.78
N ALA A 289 2.08 -3.67 -2.02
CA ALA A 289 1.38 -3.13 -3.17
C ALA A 289 -0.14 -3.20 -3.05
N THR A 290 -0.81 -2.11 -3.42
CA THR A 290 -2.27 -2.06 -3.45
C THR A 290 -2.79 -2.67 -4.75
N PHE A 291 -3.66 -3.69 -4.63
CA PHE A 291 -4.50 -4.18 -5.73
C PHE A 291 -5.96 -3.79 -5.44
N THR A 292 -6.40 -2.68 -6.01
CA THR A 292 -7.70 -2.06 -5.66
C THR A 292 -8.90 -2.90 -6.07
N LEU A 293 -8.83 -3.63 -7.18
CA LEU A 293 -9.93 -4.48 -7.65
C LEU A 293 -10.18 -5.67 -6.71
N GLY A 294 -9.12 -6.19 -6.08
CA GLY A 294 -9.20 -7.29 -5.11
C GLY A 294 -9.26 -6.85 -3.65
N GLY A 295 -9.15 -5.56 -3.35
CA GLY A 295 -9.08 -5.07 -1.97
C GLY A 295 -7.84 -5.53 -1.19
N LEU A 296 -6.70 -5.72 -1.86
CA LEU A 296 -5.51 -6.36 -1.25
C LEU A 296 -4.35 -5.39 -1.07
N GLY A 297 -3.67 -5.48 0.09
CA GLY A 297 -2.43 -4.76 0.39
C GLY A 297 -2.59 -3.24 0.50
N GLY A 298 -1.47 -2.53 0.61
CA GLY A 298 -1.48 -1.07 0.73
C GLY A 298 -2.22 -0.56 1.97
N HIS A 299 -2.77 0.64 1.86
CA HIS A 299 -3.58 1.24 2.92
C HIS A 299 -5.04 0.77 2.78
N GLY A 300 -5.38 -0.32 3.48
CA GLY A 300 -6.75 -0.85 3.51
C GLY A 300 -7.24 -1.44 2.18
N GLY A 301 -6.35 -1.91 1.30
CA GLY A 301 -6.74 -2.50 0.01
C GLY A 301 -7.25 -1.50 -1.03
N ARG A 302 -7.10 -0.19 -0.80
CA ARG A 302 -7.78 0.86 -1.56
C ARG A 302 -6.90 2.07 -1.86
N ALA A 303 -7.44 2.97 -2.68
CA ALA A 303 -6.89 4.30 -2.86
C ALA A 303 -7.02 5.14 -1.57
N LEU A 304 -6.09 6.08 -1.39
CA LEU A 304 -6.10 7.03 -0.30
C LEU A 304 -7.31 7.96 -0.37
N ARG A 305 -7.82 8.35 0.79
CA ARG A 305 -8.96 9.24 0.99
C ARG A 305 -8.58 10.35 1.96
N THR A 306 -9.30 11.47 1.88
CA THR A 306 -9.18 12.53 2.88
C THR A 306 -9.43 11.98 4.28
N GLY A 307 -8.51 12.29 5.19
CA GLY A 307 -8.57 11.85 6.57
C GLY A 307 -7.74 10.61 6.85
N ASP A 308 -7.32 9.84 5.83
CA ASP A 308 -6.39 8.73 6.00
C ASP A 308 -5.07 9.20 6.61
N VAL A 309 -4.41 8.27 7.29
CA VAL A 309 -3.15 8.51 7.98
C VAL A 309 -2.18 7.40 7.57
N LEU A 310 -0.99 7.82 7.20
CA LEU A 310 0.12 6.93 6.87
C LEU A 310 1.23 7.15 7.90
N HIS A 311 1.96 6.09 8.21
CA HIS A 311 3.12 6.16 9.07
C HIS A 311 4.40 5.91 8.27
N PRO A 312 5.49 6.63 8.53
CA PRO A 312 6.79 6.28 7.97
C PRO A 312 7.28 4.97 8.58
N ALA A 313 8.09 4.23 7.83
CA ALA A 313 8.78 3.06 8.33
C ALA A 313 9.58 3.41 9.61
N PRO A 314 9.58 2.53 10.64
CA PRO A 314 10.47 2.70 11.78
C PRO A 314 11.91 2.83 11.28
N THR A 315 12.60 3.89 11.65
CA THR A 315 13.87 4.30 11.05
C THR A 315 14.90 3.16 11.09
N ALA A 316 15.07 2.46 9.97
CA ALA A 316 16.06 1.41 9.85
C ALA A 316 17.43 2.01 9.51
N GLY A 317 17.97 2.87 10.39
CA GLY A 317 19.38 3.27 10.43
C GLY A 317 20.06 3.79 9.15
N SER A 318 19.37 3.99 8.02
CA SER A 318 19.99 4.46 6.79
C SER A 318 20.23 5.96 6.89
N THR A 319 21.46 6.29 7.23
CA THR A 319 22.01 7.64 7.37
C THR A 319 22.61 8.17 6.08
N ARG A 320 22.42 7.48 4.94
CA ARG A 320 22.98 7.95 3.67
C ARG A 320 22.23 9.20 3.22
N PRO A 321 22.91 10.34 3.06
CA PRO A 321 22.27 11.53 2.52
C PRO A 321 21.80 11.20 1.10
N GLY A 322 20.52 11.43 0.86
CA GLY A 322 19.95 11.30 -0.47
C GLY A 322 20.65 12.23 -1.47
N ALA A 323 20.66 11.85 -2.74
CA ALA A 323 21.22 12.64 -3.83
C ALA A 323 20.21 12.78 -4.97
N PRO A 324 20.18 13.91 -5.69
CA PRO A 324 19.40 14.06 -6.91
C PRO A 324 19.56 12.89 -7.88
N VAL A 325 18.46 12.47 -8.52
CA VAL A 325 18.56 11.51 -9.64
C VAL A 325 19.31 12.21 -10.78
N PRO A 326 20.42 11.63 -11.29
CA PRO A 326 21.18 12.24 -12.37
C PRO A 326 20.30 12.47 -13.61
N PRO A 327 20.36 13.63 -14.28
CA PRO A 327 19.56 13.90 -15.47
C PRO A 327 19.66 12.83 -16.57
N THR A 328 20.83 12.19 -16.70
CA THR A 328 21.09 11.09 -17.66
C THR A 328 20.34 9.80 -17.33
N GLU A 329 19.88 9.62 -16.10
CA GLU A 329 19.12 8.45 -15.65
C GLU A 329 17.61 8.73 -15.60
N ARG A 330 17.20 9.99 -15.64
CA ARG A 330 15.77 10.37 -15.65
C ARG A 330 15.15 9.88 -16.98
N PRO A 331 14.01 9.17 -16.93
CA PRO A 331 13.33 8.71 -18.13
C PRO A 331 12.82 9.88 -18.98
N ASP A 332 12.93 9.75 -20.30
CA ASP A 332 12.24 10.64 -21.23
C ASP A 332 10.76 10.25 -21.33
N ILE A 333 9.87 11.23 -21.14
CA ILE A 333 8.41 11.03 -21.10
C ILE A 333 7.77 11.84 -22.23
N PRO A 334 7.79 11.34 -23.48
CA PRO A 334 7.18 12.00 -24.63
C PRO A 334 5.66 11.77 -24.68
N THR A 335 5.00 12.32 -25.71
CA THR A 335 3.61 11.99 -26.10
C THR A 335 3.55 11.00 -27.28
N ALA A 336 4.67 10.83 -27.99
CA ALA A 336 4.85 9.84 -29.04
C ALA A 336 5.91 8.82 -28.61
N TRP A 337 5.48 7.59 -28.39
CA TRP A 337 6.25 6.56 -27.72
C TRP A 337 6.76 5.51 -28.69
N ARG A 338 8.02 5.09 -28.48
CA ARG A 338 8.57 3.86 -29.06
C ARG A 338 8.74 2.84 -27.95
N ILE A 339 8.11 1.67 -28.07
CA ILE A 339 8.12 0.64 -27.02
C ILE A 339 8.73 -0.65 -27.57
N GLY A 340 9.82 -1.09 -26.96
CA GLY A 340 10.49 -2.34 -27.33
C GLY A 340 9.65 -3.56 -26.94
N VAL A 341 9.40 -4.44 -27.90
CA VAL A 341 8.63 -5.69 -27.72
C VAL A 341 9.37 -6.89 -28.29
N VAL A 342 9.17 -8.05 -27.69
CA VAL A 342 9.48 -9.33 -28.33
C VAL A 342 8.21 -9.85 -29.01
N GLU A 343 8.37 -10.48 -30.17
CA GLU A 343 7.28 -11.12 -30.89
C GLU A 343 6.76 -12.35 -30.12
N GLY A 344 5.44 -12.55 -30.14
CA GLY A 344 4.76 -13.69 -29.54
C GLY A 344 4.12 -13.45 -28.16
N PRO A 345 3.43 -14.48 -27.63
CA PRO A 345 3.48 -15.88 -28.10
C PRO A 345 2.67 -16.20 -29.37
N HIS A 346 1.66 -15.40 -29.73
CA HIS A 346 0.70 -15.74 -30.78
C HIS A 346 0.85 -14.87 -32.03
N ALA A 347 2.07 -14.67 -32.53
CA ALA A 347 2.34 -13.89 -33.75
C ALA A 347 2.39 -14.73 -35.02
N ALA A 348 2.35 -16.06 -34.87
CA ALA A 348 2.56 -16.99 -35.97
C ALA A 348 1.47 -16.86 -37.06
N PRO A 349 1.78 -17.28 -38.31
CA PRO A 349 0.86 -17.25 -39.45
C PRO A 349 -0.47 -18.02 -39.27
N GLU A 350 -0.59 -18.80 -38.19
CA GLU A 350 -1.83 -19.48 -37.79
C GLU A 350 -2.85 -18.56 -37.11
N PHE A 351 -2.40 -17.42 -36.55
CA PHE A 351 -3.25 -16.43 -35.89
C PHE A 351 -3.35 -15.12 -36.67
N PHE A 352 -2.20 -14.58 -37.09
CA PHE A 352 -2.09 -13.31 -37.81
C PHE A 352 -1.45 -13.53 -39.18
N THR A 353 -1.93 -12.85 -40.22
CA THR A 353 -1.23 -12.87 -41.51
C THR A 353 0.10 -12.12 -41.41
N GLU A 354 1.07 -12.42 -42.28
CA GLU A 354 2.35 -11.69 -42.30
C GLU A 354 2.16 -10.18 -42.46
N ASP A 355 1.18 -9.78 -43.28
CA ASP A 355 0.81 -8.39 -43.48
C ASP A 355 0.14 -7.77 -42.25
N ASP A 356 -0.61 -8.55 -41.45
CA ASP A 356 -1.14 -8.05 -40.18
C ASP A 356 0.00 -7.72 -39.22
N MET A 357 1.03 -8.56 -39.17
CA MET A 357 2.23 -8.32 -38.35
C MET A 357 3.05 -7.13 -38.85
N ARG A 358 3.22 -6.96 -40.17
CA ARG A 358 3.83 -5.75 -40.74
C ARG A 358 3.05 -4.50 -40.37
N THR A 359 1.73 -4.54 -40.58
CA THR A 359 0.81 -3.45 -40.22
C THR A 359 0.89 -3.13 -38.73
N PHE A 360 1.01 -4.15 -37.87
CA PHE A 360 1.12 -3.98 -36.43
C PHE A 360 2.35 -3.16 -36.00
N TYR A 361 3.51 -3.44 -36.60
CA TYR A 361 4.77 -2.74 -36.30
C TYR A 361 4.92 -1.38 -36.99
N ASP A 362 4.29 -1.21 -38.16
CA ASP A 362 4.29 0.08 -38.88
C ASP A 362 3.24 1.06 -38.35
N ALA A 363 2.22 0.57 -37.66
CA ALA A 363 1.16 1.38 -37.12
C ALA A 363 1.63 2.34 -36.01
N GLU A 364 1.00 3.52 -36.03
CA GLU A 364 0.97 4.43 -34.90
C GLU A 364 -0.34 4.20 -34.12
N TRP A 365 -0.22 3.56 -32.96
CA TRP A 365 -1.34 3.19 -32.09
C TRP A 365 -1.72 4.34 -31.17
N LYS A 366 -2.99 4.72 -31.10
CA LYS A 366 -3.45 5.79 -30.21
C LYS A 366 -3.95 5.24 -28.89
N VAL A 367 -3.51 5.80 -27.77
CA VAL A 367 -3.98 5.41 -26.43
C VAL A 367 -5.42 5.86 -26.23
N HIS A 368 -6.28 4.90 -25.88
CA HIS A 368 -7.71 5.13 -25.65
C HIS A 368 -7.97 5.58 -24.20
N PHE A 369 -9.03 6.38 -23.99
CA PHE A 369 -9.37 6.92 -22.66
C PHE A 369 -9.78 5.85 -21.64
N ASN A 370 -10.36 4.74 -22.11
CA ASN A 370 -10.73 3.60 -21.27
C ASN A 370 -9.51 2.71 -20.95
N SER A 371 -8.54 3.29 -20.25
CA SER A 371 -7.28 2.64 -19.85
C SER A 371 -7.11 2.73 -18.34
N ALA A 372 -6.57 1.66 -17.74
CA ALA A 372 -6.38 1.54 -16.30
C ALA A 372 -5.12 0.73 -15.97
N ARG A 373 -4.87 0.48 -14.68
CA ARG A 373 -3.76 -0.38 -14.24
C ARG A 373 -3.89 -1.83 -14.69
N THR A 374 -5.10 -2.29 -15.01
CA THR A 374 -5.37 -3.61 -15.59
C THR A 374 -4.87 -3.70 -17.03
N GLY A 375 -4.92 -2.59 -17.77
CA GLY A 375 -4.36 -2.51 -19.12
C GLY A 375 -4.62 -1.18 -19.82
N VAL A 376 -3.77 -0.86 -20.78
CA VAL A 376 -3.84 0.34 -21.60
C VAL A 376 -4.42 -0.04 -22.97
N ARG A 377 -5.64 0.43 -23.25
CA ARG A 377 -6.32 0.15 -24.52
C ARG A 377 -5.75 1.00 -25.64
N LEU A 378 -5.62 0.39 -26.82
CA LEU A 378 -5.07 1.05 -28.00
C LEU A 378 -6.10 1.07 -29.14
N VAL A 379 -6.06 2.12 -29.94
CA VAL A 379 -6.84 2.28 -31.18
C VAL A 379 -5.86 2.29 -32.34
N GLY A 380 -6.11 1.46 -33.35
CA GLY A 380 -5.26 1.36 -34.53
C GLY A 380 -5.87 0.44 -35.58
N PRO A 381 -5.06 -0.08 -36.52
CA PRO A 381 -5.54 -0.95 -37.57
C PRO A 381 -6.10 -2.26 -37.01
N LYS A 382 -7.11 -2.80 -37.70
CA LYS A 382 -7.72 -4.08 -37.36
C LYS A 382 -7.01 -5.21 -38.10
N PRO A 383 -6.72 -6.34 -37.44
CA PRO A 383 -6.20 -7.52 -38.12
C PRO A 383 -7.21 -8.06 -39.14
N ARG A 384 -6.71 -8.62 -40.24
CA ARG A 384 -7.53 -9.42 -41.17
C ARG A 384 -7.73 -10.85 -40.69
N TRP A 385 -6.88 -11.31 -39.78
CA TRP A 385 -6.86 -12.64 -39.19
C TRP A 385 -6.47 -13.74 -40.20
N ALA A 386 -5.64 -14.68 -39.76
CA ALA A 386 -5.26 -15.82 -40.60
C ALA A 386 -6.29 -16.96 -40.60
N ARG A 387 -7.26 -16.90 -39.68
CA ARG A 387 -8.30 -17.90 -39.45
C ARG A 387 -9.69 -17.26 -39.43
N THR A 388 -10.71 -18.07 -39.72
CA THR A 388 -12.10 -17.60 -39.79
C THR A 388 -12.79 -17.50 -38.44
N ASP A 389 -12.33 -18.28 -37.46
CA ASP A 389 -12.87 -18.36 -36.10
C ASP A 389 -11.84 -18.99 -35.14
N GLY A 390 -12.14 -19.00 -33.84
CA GLY A 390 -11.34 -19.63 -32.79
C GLY A 390 -11.79 -21.05 -32.43
N GLY A 391 -12.69 -21.67 -33.22
CA GLY A 391 -13.24 -22.99 -32.96
C GLY A 391 -13.99 -23.08 -31.62
N GLU A 392 -13.72 -24.14 -30.86
CA GLU A 392 -14.35 -24.39 -29.56
C GLU A 392 -14.04 -23.31 -28.51
N ALA A 393 -12.96 -22.55 -28.68
CA ALA A 393 -12.58 -21.46 -27.79
C ALA A 393 -13.38 -20.16 -28.02
N GLY A 394 -14.17 -20.09 -29.09
CA GLY A 394 -15.05 -18.97 -29.41
C GLY A 394 -15.02 -18.59 -30.88
N LEU A 395 -16.09 -17.95 -31.35
CA LEU A 395 -16.30 -17.67 -32.78
C LEU A 395 -15.39 -16.57 -33.34
N HIS A 396 -14.86 -15.66 -32.51
CA HIS A 396 -14.01 -14.60 -33.02
C HIS A 396 -12.59 -15.14 -33.32
N PRO A 397 -11.93 -14.78 -34.44
CA PRO A 397 -10.59 -15.26 -34.78
C PRO A 397 -9.47 -14.89 -33.81
N SER A 398 -9.73 -14.06 -32.81
CA SER A 398 -8.78 -13.78 -31.74
C SER A 398 -8.84 -14.81 -30.60
N ASN A 399 -9.89 -15.64 -30.54
CA ASN A 399 -10.15 -16.58 -29.46
C ASN A 399 -9.22 -17.79 -29.49
N ILE A 400 -8.58 -18.10 -28.38
CA ILE A 400 -7.78 -19.31 -28.17
C ILE A 400 -8.25 -20.00 -26.89
N HIS A 401 -7.95 -21.29 -26.75
CA HIS A 401 -8.10 -21.93 -25.46
C HIS A 401 -7.27 -21.17 -24.43
N ASP A 402 -7.85 -20.92 -23.27
CA ASP A 402 -7.29 -20.03 -22.26
C ASP A 402 -5.83 -20.40 -21.93
N THR A 403 -4.96 -19.39 -22.00
CA THR A 403 -3.53 -19.51 -21.66
C THR A 403 -3.13 -18.44 -20.65
N PRO A 404 -2.06 -18.68 -19.87
CA PRO A 404 -1.51 -17.64 -19.01
C PRO A 404 -0.82 -16.56 -19.86
N TYR A 405 -1.20 -15.31 -19.62
CA TYR A 405 -0.58 -14.14 -20.19
C TYR A 405 0.69 -13.71 -19.47
N SER A 406 1.44 -12.84 -20.14
CA SER A 406 2.53 -12.08 -19.55
C SER A 406 2.09 -10.66 -19.25
N VAL A 407 2.54 -10.10 -18.13
CA VAL A 407 2.45 -8.65 -17.90
C VAL A 407 3.14 -7.91 -19.05
N GLY A 408 2.47 -6.92 -19.63
CA GLY A 408 2.93 -6.20 -20.82
C GLY A 408 2.69 -6.92 -22.15
N ALA A 409 1.96 -8.04 -22.18
CA ALA A 409 1.47 -8.60 -23.42
C ALA A 409 0.52 -7.62 -24.12
N VAL A 410 0.55 -7.60 -25.45
CA VAL A 410 -0.43 -6.91 -26.28
C VAL A 410 -1.55 -7.90 -26.56
N ASP A 411 -2.62 -7.85 -25.79
CA ASP A 411 -3.73 -8.79 -25.85
C ASP A 411 -4.83 -8.29 -26.79
N TYR A 412 -5.29 -9.13 -27.73
CA TYR A 412 -6.36 -8.78 -28.68
C TYR A 412 -7.73 -9.28 -28.21
N THR A 413 -8.41 -8.47 -27.41
CA THR A 413 -9.80 -8.72 -26.99
C THR A 413 -10.76 -8.43 -28.16
N GLY A 414 -10.88 -9.38 -29.08
CA GLY A 414 -11.50 -9.15 -30.38
C GLY A 414 -10.53 -8.42 -31.31
N ASP A 415 -11.01 -7.39 -32.03
CA ASP A 415 -10.19 -6.57 -32.92
C ASP A 415 -9.42 -5.43 -32.21
N MET A 416 -9.57 -5.29 -30.89
CA MET A 416 -9.03 -4.16 -30.14
C MET A 416 -7.89 -4.61 -29.22
N PRO A 417 -6.65 -4.11 -29.41
CA PRO A 417 -5.53 -4.47 -28.57
C PRO A 417 -5.50 -3.72 -27.24
N VAL A 418 -5.02 -4.41 -26.20
CA VAL A 418 -4.80 -3.89 -24.85
C VAL A 418 -3.41 -4.29 -24.37
N LEU A 419 -2.61 -3.32 -23.94
CA LEU A 419 -1.36 -3.57 -23.24
C LEU A 419 -1.65 -3.97 -21.79
N LEU A 420 -1.47 -5.23 -21.44
CA LEU A 420 -1.78 -5.74 -20.09
C LEU A 420 -0.87 -5.08 -19.05
N GLY A 421 -1.48 -4.43 -18.06
CA GLY A 421 -0.78 -3.73 -16.99
C GLY A 421 -0.42 -4.63 -15.81
N PRO A 422 0.20 -4.08 -14.76
CA PRO A 422 0.60 -4.85 -13.57
C PRO A 422 -0.58 -5.40 -12.76
N ASP A 423 -1.78 -4.81 -12.88
CA ASP A 423 -3.02 -5.32 -12.27
C ASP A 423 -3.86 -6.14 -13.28
N GLY A 424 -3.28 -6.50 -14.42
CA GLY A 424 -3.95 -7.16 -15.52
C GLY A 424 -4.34 -8.62 -15.24
N PRO A 425 -5.20 -9.19 -16.08
CA PRO A 425 -5.60 -10.59 -15.98
C PRO A 425 -4.40 -11.51 -16.20
N SER A 426 -4.40 -12.65 -15.49
CA SER A 426 -3.39 -13.68 -15.66
C SER A 426 -3.75 -14.71 -16.71
N LEU A 427 -4.97 -15.25 -16.68
CA LEU A 427 -5.47 -16.25 -17.61
C LEU A 427 -6.49 -15.60 -18.55
N GLY A 428 -6.40 -15.88 -19.84
CA GLY A 428 -7.42 -15.45 -20.79
C GLY A 428 -7.34 -16.18 -22.13
N GLY A 429 -8.42 -16.04 -22.90
CA GLY A 429 -8.66 -16.78 -24.14
C GLY A 429 -8.43 -15.96 -25.41
N PHE A 430 -7.48 -15.04 -25.42
CA PHE A 430 -7.18 -14.20 -26.60
C PHE A 430 -5.71 -14.25 -27.00
N VAL A 431 -5.46 -14.01 -28.29
CA VAL A 431 -4.09 -14.00 -28.85
C VAL A 431 -3.30 -12.76 -28.44
N CYS A 432 -1.98 -12.95 -28.31
CA CYS A 432 -1.00 -11.92 -27.96
C CYS A 432 0.16 -11.93 -28.96
N PRO A 433 0.18 -11.07 -30.00
CA PRO A 433 1.24 -11.08 -31.02
C PRO A 433 2.58 -10.49 -30.54
N ALA A 434 2.60 -9.75 -29.43
CA ALA A 434 3.83 -9.18 -28.91
C ALA A 434 3.79 -8.99 -27.40
N THR A 435 4.96 -8.95 -26.76
CA THR A 435 5.12 -8.70 -25.33
C THR A 435 6.17 -7.62 -25.08
N VAL A 436 5.79 -6.58 -24.33
CA VAL A 436 6.70 -5.49 -23.92
C VAL A 436 7.80 -6.02 -23.03
N VAL A 437 9.05 -5.72 -23.41
CA VAL A 437 10.22 -6.19 -22.66
C VAL A 437 10.28 -5.51 -21.30
N VAL A 438 10.74 -6.24 -20.28
CA VAL A 438 10.76 -5.78 -18.87
C VAL A 438 11.36 -4.38 -18.70
N GLY A 439 12.49 -4.09 -19.36
CA GLY A 439 13.16 -2.79 -19.30
C GLY A 439 12.40 -1.62 -19.93
N GLN A 440 11.27 -1.87 -20.59
CA GLN A 440 10.43 -0.87 -21.25
C GLN A 440 9.01 -0.84 -20.68
N ARG A 441 8.65 -1.76 -19.77
CA ARG A 441 7.31 -1.81 -19.15
C ARG A 441 6.94 -0.53 -18.42
N TRP A 442 7.94 0.17 -17.89
CA TRP A 442 7.74 1.44 -17.19
C TRP A 442 7.01 2.49 -18.05
N LYS A 443 7.18 2.43 -19.38
CA LYS A 443 6.51 3.34 -20.33
C LYS A 443 4.99 3.23 -20.25
N LEU A 444 4.45 2.04 -19.98
CA LEU A 444 3.00 1.82 -19.85
C LEU A 444 2.40 2.67 -18.72
N GLY A 445 3.16 2.89 -17.64
CA GLY A 445 2.73 3.73 -16.53
C GLY A 445 2.61 5.22 -16.86
N GLN A 446 3.24 5.67 -17.94
CA GLN A 446 3.24 7.06 -18.38
C GLN A 446 2.36 7.34 -19.60
N LEU A 447 1.85 6.31 -20.27
CA LEU A 447 0.91 6.47 -21.38
C LEU A 447 -0.35 7.20 -20.92
N ARG A 448 -0.70 8.28 -21.64
CA ARG A 448 -1.91 9.07 -21.39
C ARG A 448 -2.89 8.91 -22.56
N PRO A 449 -4.21 9.06 -22.35
CA PRO A 449 -5.17 9.14 -23.45
C PRO A 449 -4.78 10.18 -24.49
N GLY A 450 -4.73 9.76 -25.76
CA GLY A 450 -4.31 10.60 -26.88
C GLY A 450 -2.84 10.46 -27.29
N ASP A 451 -1.98 9.89 -26.44
CA ASP A 451 -0.60 9.55 -26.81
C ASP A 451 -0.58 8.56 -27.99
N THR A 452 0.53 8.56 -28.72
CA THR A 452 0.78 7.60 -29.79
C THR A 452 1.88 6.61 -29.39
N VAL A 453 1.76 5.37 -29.86
CA VAL A 453 2.67 4.27 -29.55
C VAL A 453 3.06 3.56 -30.84
N ARG A 454 4.35 3.39 -31.08
CA ARG A 454 4.90 2.48 -32.08
C ARG A 454 5.66 1.35 -31.39
N PHE A 455 5.31 0.12 -31.73
CA PHE A 455 6.03 -1.05 -31.24
C PHE A 455 7.30 -1.27 -32.05
N VAL A 456 8.40 -1.51 -31.34
CA VAL A 456 9.72 -1.75 -31.94
C VAL A 456 10.11 -3.19 -31.63
N PRO A 457 10.16 -4.09 -32.62
CA PRO A 457 10.60 -5.47 -32.39
C PRO A 457 12.07 -5.47 -31.97
N VAL A 458 12.40 -6.17 -30.88
CA VAL A 458 13.76 -6.25 -30.36
C VAL A 458 14.21 -7.69 -30.19
N THR A 459 15.51 -7.92 -30.41
CA THR A 459 16.12 -9.23 -30.14
C THR A 459 16.18 -9.52 -28.64
N ALA A 460 16.28 -10.79 -28.25
CA ALA A 460 16.50 -11.18 -26.85
C ALA A 460 17.73 -10.51 -26.22
N ARG A 461 18.80 -10.31 -27.01
CA ARG A 461 20.01 -9.60 -26.60
C ARG A 461 19.72 -8.12 -26.29
N THR A 462 18.98 -7.45 -27.16
CA THR A 462 18.54 -6.05 -26.95
C THR A 462 17.62 -5.95 -25.74
N ALA A 463 16.67 -6.88 -25.58
CA ALA A 463 15.79 -6.95 -24.41
C ALA A 463 16.57 -7.06 -23.08
N ALA A 464 17.63 -7.89 -23.05
CA ALA A 464 18.52 -8.01 -21.89
C ALA A 464 19.32 -6.73 -21.62
N ALA A 465 19.75 -6.02 -22.66
CA ALA A 465 20.42 -4.72 -22.53
C ALA A 465 19.46 -3.65 -21.96
N LEU A 466 18.24 -3.56 -22.50
CA LEU A 466 17.20 -2.65 -22.01
C LEU A 466 16.79 -2.94 -20.57
N ARG A 467 16.88 -4.21 -20.10
CA ARG A 467 16.66 -4.53 -18.69
C ARG A 467 17.70 -3.88 -17.77
N ARG A 468 18.97 -3.77 -18.22
CA ARG A 468 20.06 -3.13 -17.47
C ARG A 468 20.04 -1.60 -17.61
N ALA A 469 19.61 -1.09 -18.77
CA ALA A 469 19.52 0.33 -19.07
C ALA A 469 18.08 0.69 -19.53
N PRO A 470 17.10 0.73 -18.61
CA PRO A 470 15.69 0.88 -18.96
C PRO A 470 15.31 2.24 -19.54
N ALA A 471 16.12 3.28 -19.30
CA ALA A 471 15.95 4.60 -19.90
C ALA A 471 16.39 4.65 -21.39
N SER A 472 17.15 3.65 -21.87
CA SER A 472 17.61 3.64 -23.26
C SER A 472 16.43 3.43 -24.23
N PRO A 473 16.47 4.06 -25.42
CA PRO A 473 15.48 3.82 -26.46
C PRO A 473 15.61 2.38 -27.00
N PRO A 474 14.50 1.78 -27.46
CA PRO A 474 14.56 0.53 -28.19
C PRO A 474 15.17 0.81 -29.57
N ALA A 475 16.34 0.22 -29.81
CA ALA A 475 17.11 0.33 -31.05
C ALA A 475 16.88 -0.87 -31.97
#